data_AF-A0A1M2VFU1-F1
#
_entry.id   AF-A0A1M2VFU1-F1
#
_cell.length_a   1.000
_cell.length_b   1.000
_cell.length_c   1.000
_cell.angle_alpha   90.00
_cell.angle_beta   90.00
_cell.angle_gamma   90.00
#
_symmetry.space_group_name_H-M   'P 1'
#
loop_
_entity.id
_entity.type
_entity.pdbx_description
1 polymer ?
#
loop_
_entity_poly.entity_id
_entity_poly.type
_entity_poly.pdbx_seq_one_letter_code
_entity_poly.pdbx_strand_id
1 'polypeptide(L)'
;MYEWYAHAQVCYAYLHDVPHIRDVRARDLVMRRSKWFTRGWTLQELIAPRSLLFFAQDWTMIGTKAGLATLLEDITGVDADVLTFRRELGDVSVARRMWWASARKTTRIEDEAYCLMGIFGVHMATIYGEGRRSFQRLQEEILGRTSDQSLFAWGNVLPIRIAPFREQMSYSNYHQDSHIFAPYPAAFANSGNIIPVPVKVAVENAVKALGTTKWTLEASQASAPDLQTFASA
;
A
#
# COMPACT_ATOMS: atom_id res chain seq x y z
N MET A 1 0.26 -17.14 0.29
CA MET A 1 -1.19 -17.16 0.54
C MET A 1 -1.94 -16.37 -0.52
N TYR A 2 -1.58 -15.13 -0.80
CA TYR A 2 -2.17 -14.31 -1.88
C TYR A 2 -2.43 -15.04 -3.20
N GLU A 3 -1.43 -15.72 -3.76
CA GLU A 3 -1.56 -16.48 -5.02
C GLU A 3 -2.68 -17.53 -4.98
N TRP A 4 -2.91 -18.17 -3.83
CA TRP A 4 -3.97 -19.17 -3.69
C TRP A 4 -5.34 -18.53 -3.85
N TYR A 5 -5.54 -17.33 -3.31
CA TYR A 5 -6.77 -16.56 -3.49
C TYR A 5 -6.88 -15.99 -4.90
N ALA A 6 -5.78 -15.49 -5.47
CA ALA A 6 -5.76 -14.90 -6.81
C ALA A 6 -6.10 -15.94 -7.90
N HIS A 7 -5.64 -17.18 -7.73
CA HIS A 7 -5.86 -18.29 -8.66
C HIS A 7 -7.09 -19.15 -8.34
N ALA A 8 -7.76 -18.94 -7.21
CA ALA A 8 -8.99 -19.64 -6.90
C ALA A 8 -10.12 -19.23 -7.85
N GLN A 9 -10.92 -20.22 -8.29
CA GLN A 9 -12.10 -19.95 -9.10
C GLN A 9 -13.15 -19.14 -8.33
N VAL A 10 -13.29 -19.42 -7.03
CA VAL A 10 -14.17 -18.71 -6.11
C VAL A 10 -13.58 -18.75 -4.70
N CYS A 11 -13.71 -17.65 -3.97
CA CYS A 11 -13.43 -17.58 -2.55
C CYS A 11 -14.71 -17.26 -1.77
N TYR A 12 -14.74 -17.68 -0.51
CA TYR A 12 -15.85 -17.47 0.41
C TYR A 12 -15.35 -16.70 1.64
N ALA A 13 -15.94 -15.54 1.90
CA ALA A 13 -15.72 -14.78 3.14
C ALA A 13 -16.91 -15.01 4.08
N TYR A 14 -16.68 -15.77 5.15
CA TYR A 14 -17.68 -16.02 6.18
C TYR A 14 -17.57 -14.99 7.31
N LEU A 15 -18.62 -14.20 7.49
CA LEU A 15 -18.72 -13.13 8.48
C LEU A 15 -19.55 -13.65 9.65
N HIS A 16 -18.87 -14.37 10.56
CA HIS A 16 -19.47 -15.02 11.73
C HIS A 16 -20.24 -14.09 12.68
N ASP A 17 -20.00 -12.77 12.59
CA ASP A 17 -20.57 -11.72 13.44
C ASP A 17 -21.62 -10.87 12.72
N VAL A 18 -21.99 -11.26 11.49
CA VAL A 18 -23.10 -10.66 10.74
C VAL A 18 -24.33 -11.56 10.86
N PRO A 19 -25.43 -11.09 11.48
CA PRO A 19 -26.65 -11.88 11.63
C PRO A 19 -27.39 -12.02 10.28
N HIS A 20 -28.46 -12.81 10.28
CA HIS A 20 -29.33 -12.96 9.12
C HIS A 20 -29.84 -11.60 8.62
N ILE A 21 -29.71 -11.36 7.31
CA ILE A 21 -30.01 -10.08 6.66
C ILE A 21 -31.39 -10.15 6.02
N ARG A 22 -32.31 -9.29 6.45
CA ARG A 22 -33.65 -9.14 5.84
C ARG A 22 -33.82 -7.86 5.00
N ASP A 23 -32.98 -6.84 5.25
CA ASP A 23 -33.04 -5.52 4.61
C ASP A 23 -31.63 -5.04 4.24
N VAL A 24 -31.50 -4.38 3.09
CA VAL A 24 -30.27 -3.80 2.53
C VAL A 24 -29.67 -2.73 3.45
N ARG A 25 -30.47 -1.84 4.04
CA ARG A 25 -29.91 -0.81 4.95
C ARG A 25 -29.36 -1.44 6.22
N ALA A 26 -30.08 -2.42 6.76
CA ALA A 26 -29.62 -3.19 7.91
C ALA A 26 -28.32 -3.94 7.60
N ARG A 27 -28.22 -4.55 6.41
CA ARG A 27 -27.01 -5.24 5.91
C ARG A 27 -25.78 -4.34 5.96
N ASP A 28 -25.86 -3.15 5.38
CA ASP A 28 -24.70 -2.28 5.24
C ASP A 28 -24.18 -1.84 6.61
N LEU A 29 -25.09 -1.55 7.55
CA LEU A 29 -24.74 -1.19 8.92
C LEU A 29 -24.05 -2.34 9.68
N VAL A 30 -24.56 -3.57 9.57
CA VAL A 30 -23.95 -4.71 10.27
C VAL A 30 -22.63 -5.14 9.63
N MET A 31 -22.52 -5.07 8.30
CA MET A 31 -21.29 -5.41 7.57
C MET A 31 -20.15 -4.46 7.93
N ARG A 32 -20.43 -3.14 8.05
CA ARG A 32 -19.47 -2.12 8.52
C ARG A 32 -18.86 -2.43 9.89
N ARG A 33 -19.56 -3.21 10.73
CA ARG A 33 -19.12 -3.56 12.09
C ARG A 33 -18.42 -4.92 12.16
N SER A 34 -18.35 -5.67 11.07
CA SER A 34 -17.75 -7.00 11.10
C SER A 34 -16.25 -6.92 11.37
N LYS A 35 -15.80 -7.75 12.31
CA LYS A 35 -14.39 -7.94 12.65
C LYS A 35 -13.57 -8.43 11.47
N TRP A 36 -14.19 -9.06 10.46
CA TRP A 36 -13.50 -9.53 9.26
C TRP A 36 -12.72 -8.40 8.59
N PHE A 37 -13.27 -7.18 8.53
CA PHE A 37 -12.60 -6.02 7.93
C PHE A 37 -11.45 -5.44 8.76
N THR A 38 -11.35 -5.81 10.04
CA THR A 38 -10.30 -5.32 10.94
C THR A 38 -9.11 -6.26 11.07
N ARG A 39 -9.17 -7.49 10.52
CA ARG A 39 -8.07 -8.47 10.63
C ARG A 39 -7.01 -8.19 9.55
N GLY A 40 -5.73 -8.40 9.86
CA GLY A 40 -4.63 -8.18 8.90
C GLY A 40 -4.76 -9.05 7.64
N TRP A 41 -4.77 -10.36 7.82
CA TRP A 41 -4.80 -11.36 6.72
C TRP A 41 -5.97 -11.24 5.76
N THR A 42 -7.12 -10.77 6.23
CA THR A 42 -8.31 -10.62 5.39
C THR A 42 -8.17 -9.52 4.33
N LEU A 43 -7.11 -8.69 4.39
CA LEU A 43 -6.81 -7.72 3.34
C LEU A 43 -6.42 -8.41 2.04
N GLN A 44 -5.54 -9.42 2.13
CA GLN A 44 -5.18 -10.24 0.98
C GLN A 44 -6.37 -11.06 0.50
N GLU A 45 -7.16 -11.62 1.43
CA GLU A 45 -8.39 -12.36 1.12
C GLU A 45 -9.43 -11.51 0.40
N LEU A 46 -9.46 -10.20 0.66
CA LEU A 46 -10.33 -9.24 -0.02
C LEU A 46 -9.82 -8.88 -1.43
N ILE A 47 -8.54 -8.54 -1.53
CA ILE A 47 -7.97 -7.94 -2.74
C ILE A 47 -7.68 -9.00 -3.81
N ALA A 48 -7.04 -10.10 -3.42
CA ALA A 48 -6.51 -11.09 -4.35
C ALA A 48 -7.55 -11.79 -5.25
N PRO A 49 -8.69 -12.29 -4.74
CA PRO A 49 -9.57 -13.13 -5.54
C PRO A 49 -10.39 -12.33 -6.54
N ARG A 50 -10.56 -12.87 -7.76
CA ARG A 50 -11.48 -12.32 -8.78
C ARG A 50 -12.94 -12.50 -8.40
N SER A 51 -13.30 -13.65 -7.83
CA SER A 51 -14.64 -13.96 -7.36
C SER A 51 -14.62 -14.24 -5.86
N LEU A 52 -15.24 -13.35 -5.08
CA LEU A 52 -15.39 -13.50 -3.63
C LEU A 52 -16.85 -13.32 -3.26
N LEU A 53 -17.39 -14.30 -2.53
CA LEU A 53 -18.77 -14.30 -2.06
C LEU A 53 -18.78 -14.11 -0.53
N PHE A 54 -19.58 -13.17 -0.05
CA PHE A 54 -19.74 -12.88 1.37
C PHE A 54 -20.93 -13.66 1.93
N PHE A 55 -20.74 -14.27 3.10
CA PHE A 55 -21.72 -15.08 3.79
C PHE A 55 -21.91 -14.59 5.23
N ALA A 56 -23.16 -14.52 5.69
CA ALA A 56 -23.52 -14.20 7.06
C ALA A 56 -23.31 -15.42 7.98
N GLN A 57 -23.50 -15.22 9.29
CA GLN A 57 -23.35 -16.24 10.33
C GLN A 57 -24.21 -17.50 10.08
N ASP A 58 -25.36 -17.35 9.42
CA ASP A 58 -26.28 -18.44 9.10
C ASP A 58 -26.05 -19.02 7.70
N TRP A 59 -24.92 -18.71 7.06
CA TRP A 59 -24.59 -19.06 5.67
C TRP A 59 -25.56 -18.50 4.63
N THR A 60 -26.33 -17.46 4.96
CA THR A 60 -27.03 -16.68 3.95
C THR A 60 -26.03 -15.85 3.15
N MET A 61 -26.12 -15.92 1.82
CA MET A 61 -25.27 -15.11 0.94
C MET A 61 -25.64 -13.62 1.06
N ILE A 62 -24.65 -12.79 1.39
CA ILE A 62 -24.78 -11.33 1.55
C ILE A 62 -24.66 -10.64 0.19
N GLY A 63 -23.72 -11.08 -0.64
CA GLY A 63 -23.42 -10.49 -1.94
C GLY A 63 -22.03 -10.87 -2.44
N THR A 64 -21.69 -10.39 -3.63
CA THR A 64 -20.38 -10.58 -4.26
C THR A 64 -19.48 -9.38 -3.97
N LYS A 65 -18.15 -9.56 -3.99
CA LYS A 65 -17.18 -8.46 -3.87
C LYS A 65 -17.43 -7.37 -4.92
N ALA A 66 -17.66 -7.75 -6.17
CA ALA A 66 -17.96 -6.79 -7.24
C ALA A 66 -19.27 -6.04 -6.99
N GLY A 67 -20.34 -6.73 -6.57
CA GLY A 67 -21.64 -6.11 -6.28
C GLY A 67 -21.65 -5.23 -5.03
N LEU A 68 -20.69 -5.43 -4.11
CA LEU A 68 -20.55 -4.66 -2.88
C LEU A 68 -19.38 -3.67 -2.92
N ALA A 69 -18.76 -3.44 -4.08
CA ALA A 69 -17.49 -2.70 -4.19
C ALA A 69 -17.54 -1.31 -3.55
N THR A 70 -18.60 -0.52 -3.79
CA THR A 70 -18.77 0.81 -3.16
C THR A 70 -18.89 0.73 -1.64
N LEU A 71 -19.65 -0.22 -1.11
CA LEU A 71 -19.75 -0.43 0.34
C LEU A 71 -18.42 -0.87 0.94
N LEU A 72 -17.70 -1.76 0.25
CA LEU A 72 -16.40 -2.27 0.68
C LEU A 72 -15.34 -1.16 0.67
N GLU A 73 -15.35 -0.28 -0.35
CA GLU A 73 -14.51 0.90 -0.41
C GLU A 73 -14.75 1.82 0.80
N ASP A 74 -16.01 2.09 1.15
CA ASP A 74 -16.32 2.89 2.34
C ASP A 74 -15.83 2.23 3.66
N ILE A 75 -15.82 0.90 3.73
CA ILE A 75 -15.44 0.16 4.95
C ILE A 75 -13.91 0.07 5.08
N THR A 76 -13.23 -0.29 3.99
CA THR A 76 -11.82 -0.69 4.03
C THR A 76 -10.89 0.34 3.41
N GLY A 77 -11.46 1.32 2.68
CA GLY A 77 -10.70 2.27 1.89
C GLY A 77 -10.06 1.69 0.62
N VAL A 78 -10.31 0.41 0.32
CA VAL A 78 -9.77 -0.21 -0.89
C VAL A 78 -10.61 0.24 -2.06
N ASP A 79 -10.00 0.95 -3.00
CA ASP A 79 -10.68 1.57 -4.13
C ASP A 79 -11.59 0.54 -4.86
N ALA A 80 -12.83 0.93 -5.18
CA ALA A 80 -13.77 0.02 -5.86
C ALA A 80 -13.21 -0.50 -7.20
N ASP A 81 -12.41 0.31 -7.89
CA ASP A 81 -11.75 -0.10 -9.13
C ASP A 81 -10.67 -1.17 -8.91
N VAL A 82 -10.02 -1.21 -7.74
CA VAL A 82 -9.12 -2.31 -7.36
C VAL A 82 -9.94 -3.56 -7.02
N LEU A 83 -11.03 -3.41 -6.25
CA LEU A 83 -11.90 -4.54 -5.86
C LEU A 83 -12.56 -5.22 -7.07
N THR A 84 -12.82 -4.46 -8.13
CA THR A 84 -13.43 -4.91 -9.39
C THR A 84 -12.42 -5.21 -10.50
N PHE A 85 -11.11 -5.14 -10.22
CA PHE A 85 -10.02 -5.37 -11.19
C PHE A 85 -10.06 -4.45 -12.42
N ARG A 86 -10.63 -3.25 -12.29
CA ARG A 86 -10.53 -2.18 -13.30
C ARG A 86 -9.22 -1.41 -13.20
N ARG A 87 -8.61 -1.39 -12.01
CA ARG A 87 -7.27 -0.85 -11.74
C ARG A 87 -6.37 -1.96 -11.22
N GLU A 88 -5.18 -2.07 -11.77
CA GLU A 88 -4.21 -3.05 -11.28
C GLU A 88 -3.64 -2.63 -9.93
N LEU A 89 -3.32 -3.61 -9.08
CA LEU A 89 -2.74 -3.34 -7.76
C LEU A 89 -1.37 -2.66 -7.85
N GLY A 90 -0.63 -2.90 -8.93
CA GLY A 90 0.67 -2.27 -9.21
C GLY A 90 0.58 -0.76 -9.45
N ASP A 91 -0.56 -0.26 -9.93
CA ASP A 91 -0.79 1.17 -10.19
C ASP A 91 -1.11 1.95 -8.90
N VAL A 92 -1.21 1.26 -7.76
CA VAL A 92 -1.55 1.85 -6.47
C VAL A 92 -0.28 2.12 -5.67
N SER A 93 -0.18 3.34 -5.15
CA SER A 93 0.98 3.77 -4.38
C SER A 93 1.23 2.88 -3.16
N VAL A 94 2.49 2.77 -2.77
CA VAL A 94 2.90 2.05 -1.55
C VAL A 94 2.18 2.64 -0.34
N ALA A 95 2.11 3.98 -0.22
CA ALA A 95 1.40 4.64 0.86
C ALA A 95 -0.10 4.27 0.91
N ARG A 96 -0.80 4.23 -0.23
CA ARG A 96 -2.22 3.83 -0.28
C ARG A 96 -2.40 2.38 0.14
N ARG A 97 -1.54 1.48 -0.33
CA ARG A 97 -1.55 0.06 0.06
C ARG A 97 -1.28 -0.14 1.55
N MET A 98 -0.32 0.60 2.12
CA MET A 98 -0.06 0.61 3.56
C MET A 98 -1.22 1.22 4.36
N TRP A 99 -1.89 2.24 3.83
CA TRP A 99 -3.06 2.86 4.44
C TRP A 99 -4.24 1.88 4.56
N TRP A 100 -4.48 1.01 3.58
CA TRP A 100 -5.49 -0.06 3.72
C TRP A 100 -5.22 -1.01 4.89
N ALA A 101 -3.94 -1.15 5.26
CA ALA A 101 -3.50 -1.97 6.38
C ALA A 101 -3.47 -1.20 7.72
N SER A 102 -3.49 0.14 7.69
CA SER A 102 -3.22 0.97 8.88
C SER A 102 -4.27 0.83 9.98
N ALA A 103 -5.52 0.49 9.63
CA ALA A 103 -6.61 0.27 10.57
C ALA A 103 -6.78 -1.20 10.97
N ARG A 104 -5.96 -2.11 10.42
CA ARG A 104 -6.07 -3.56 10.66
C ARG A 104 -5.22 -3.98 11.85
N LYS A 105 -5.63 -5.09 12.47
CA LYS A 105 -5.03 -5.67 13.67
C LYS A 105 -4.62 -7.12 13.40
N THR A 106 -3.50 -7.50 13.97
CA THR A 106 -2.97 -8.86 13.95
C THR A 106 -2.77 -9.37 15.37
N THR A 107 -2.82 -10.68 15.55
CA THR A 107 -2.57 -11.31 16.86
C THR A 107 -1.08 -11.39 17.14
N ARG A 108 -0.29 -11.73 16.13
CA ARG A 108 1.18 -11.69 16.18
C ARG A 108 1.65 -10.38 15.59
N ILE A 109 2.64 -9.76 16.22
CA ILE A 109 3.17 -8.49 15.75
C ILE A 109 3.83 -8.65 14.38
N GLU A 110 4.45 -9.80 14.11
CA GLU A 110 5.09 -10.06 12.83
C GLU A 110 4.12 -10.20 11.66
N ASP A 111 2.87 -10.59 11.97
CA ASP A 111 1.82 -10.67 10.94
C ASP A 111 1.45 -9.29 10.39
N GLU A 112 1.77 -8.19 11.08
CA GLU A 112 1.64 -6.84 10.51
C GLU A 112 2.43 -6.71 9.20
N ALA A 113 3.54 -7.45 9.07
CA ALA A 113 4.34 -7.53 7.87
C ALA A 113 3.90 -8.67 6.94
N TYR A 114 3.77 -9.88 7.48
CA TYR A 114 3.53 -11.08 6.66
C TYR A 114 2.19 -11.07 5.93
N CYS A 115 1.16 -10.48 6.56
CA CYS A 115 -0.14 -10.29 5.94
C CYS A 115 -0.14 -9.26 4.80
N LEU A 116 0.99 -8.62 4.49
CA LEU A 116 1.12 -7.65 3.40
C LEU A 116 2.01 -8.12 2.25
N MET A 117 2.77 -9.21 2.42
CA MET A 117 3.69 -9.72 1.38
C MET A 117 3.04 -9.85 0.01
N GLY A 118 1.83 -10.41 -0.05
CA GLY A 118 1.09 -10.57 -1.31
C GLY A 118 0.57 -9.26 -1.91
N ILE A 119 0.19 -8.29 -1.07
CA ILE A 119 -0.25 -6.96 -1.52
C ILE A 119 0.89 -6.20 -2.20
N PHE A 120 2.12 -6.42 -1.73
CA PHE A 120 3.32 -5.81 -2.28
C PHE A 120 4.05 -6.69 -3.30
N GLY A 121 3.58 -7.92 -3.53
CA GLY A 121 4.25 -8.87 -4.43
C GLY A 121 5.69 -9.14 -4.01
N VAL A 122 5.96 -9.24 -2.70
CA VAL A 122 7.28 -9.53 -2.13
C VAL A 122 7.29 -10.91 -1.47
N HIS A 123 8.48 -11.49 -1.33
CA HIS A 123 8.68 -12.78 -0.67
C HIS A 123 9.81 -12.64 0.35
N MET A 124 9.52 -12.98 1.60
CA MET A 124 10.50 -13.01 2.70
C MET A 124 10.20 -14.18 3.63
N ALA A 125 11.23 -14.71 4.29
CA ALA A 125 11.06 -15.79 5.26
C ALA A 125 10.26 -15.33 6.49
N THR A 126 9.24 -16.10 6.90
CA THR A 126 8.45 -15.87 8.11
C THR A 126 9.19 -16.38 9.34
N ILE A 127 9.69 -15.47 10.16
CA ILE A 127 10.41 -15.74 11.41
C ILE A 127 9.54 -15.21 12.56
N TYR A 128 8.88 -16.10 13.31
CA TYR A 128 8.15 -15.69 14.52
C TYR A 128 9.12 -15.50 15.68
N GLY A 129 8.96 -14.41 16.43
CA GLY A 129 9.88 -14.00 17.48
C GLY A 129 10.85 -12.88 17.06
N GLU A 130 10.88 -12.48 15.78
CA GLU A 130 11.70 -11.33 15.34
C GLU A 130 11.07 -9.98 15.67
N GLY A 131 9.82 -9.96 16.14
CA GLY A 131 9.12 -8.74 16.52
C GLY A 131 8.95 -7.77 15.34
N ARG A 132 9.15 -6.47 15.60
CA ARG A 132 8.94 -5.41 14.60
C ARG A 132 9.96 -5.41 13.45
N ARG A 133 11.06 -6.16 13.56
CA ARG A 133 12.02 -6.32 12.46
C ARG A 133 11.36 -6.92 11.22
N SER A 134 10.32 -7.74 11.39
CA SER A 134 9.50 -8.27 10.29
C SER A 134 8.97 -7.16 9.35
N PHE A 135 8.47 -6.05 9.92
CA PHE A 135 7.91 -4.95 9.14
C PHE A 135 8.99 -4.06 8.50
N GLN A 136 10.16 -3.96 9.14
CA GLN A 136 11.34 -3.35 8.52
C GLN A 136 11.79 -4.16 7.29
N ARG A 137 11.93 -5.47 7.43
CA ARG A 137 12.30 -6.38 6.33
C ARG A 137 11.29 -6.31 5.17
N LEU A 138 9.99 -6.20 5.47
CA LEU A 138 8.99 -5.98 4.44
C LEU A 138 9.27 -4.70 3.64
N GLN A 139 9.59 -3.59 4.31
CA GLN A 139 9.88 -2.33 3.63
C GLN A 139 11.20 -2.36 2.85
N GLU A 140 12.20 -3.11 3.32
CA GLU A 140 13.43 -3.38 2.58
C GLU A 140 13.15 -4.15 1.28
N GLU A 141 12.32 -5.19 1.34
CA GLU A 141 11.89 -5.95 0.15
C GLU A 141 11.07 -5.09 -0.82
N ILE A 142 10.22 -4.20 -0.31
CA ILE A 142 9.46 -3.25 -1.14
C ILE A 142 10.42 -2.29 -1.84
N LEU A 143 11.35 -1.68 -1.10
CA LEU A 143 12.33 -0.74 -1.62
C LEU A 143 13.17 -1.36 -2.75
N GLY A 144 13.51 -2.65 -2.63
CA GLY A 144 14.24 -3.38 -3.67
C GLY A 144 13.45 -3.59 -4.97
N ARG A 145 12.12 -3.43 -4.96
CA ARG A 145 11.25 -3.72 -6.12
C ARG A 145 10.57 -2.50 -6.73
N THR A 146 10.49 -1.38 -6.01
CA THR A 146 9.81 -0.17 -6.51
C THR A 146 10.59 1.11 -6.20
N SER A 147 10.50 2.08 -7.11
CA SER A 147 10.99 3.45 -6.90
C SER A 147 9.91 4.40 -6.34
N ASP A 148 8.79 3.85 -5.87
CA ASP A 148 7.68 4.62 -5.30
C ASP A 148 8.10 5.29 -3.98
N GLN A 149 8.28 6.61 -4.02
CA GLN A 149 8.77 7.41 -2.89
C GLN A 149 7.74 7.50 -1.76
N SER A 150 6.48 7.14 -2.02
CA SER A 150 5.42 7.15 -1.01
C SER A 150 5.66 6.11 0.11
N LEU A 151 6.60 5.17 -0.08
CA LEU A 151 7.11 4.30 0.99
C LEU A 151 7.59 5.10 2.21
N PHE A 152 8.15 6.29 2.02
CA PHE A 152 8.68 7.14 3.09
C PHE A 152 7.68 8.19 3.60
N ALA A 153 6.45 8.18 3.08
CA ALA A 153 5.46 9.21 3.37
C ALA A 153 4.59 8.85 4.59
N TRP A 154 5.18 8.29 5.63
CA TRP A 154 4.52 7.89 6.88
C TRP A 154 4.67 8.96 7.97
N GLY A 155 3.83 8.87 9.01
CA GLY A 155 3.81 9.81 10.13
C GLY A 155 2.89 11.02 9.91
N ASN A 156 3.25 12.15 10.52
CA ASN A 156 2.48 13.38 10.39
C ASN A 156 2.83 14.07 9.08
N VAL A 157 1.89 14.12 8.15
CA VAL A 157 1.98 14.97 6.96
C VAL A 157 1.80 16.42 7.44
N LEU A 158 2.90 17.13 7.69
CA LEU A 158 2.84 18.52 8.09
C LEU A 158 2.24 19.35 6.94
N PRO A 159 1.19 20.15 7.17
CA PRO A 159 0.67 21.03 6.14
C PRO A 159 1.74 22.06 5.76
N ILE A 160 2.08 22.10 4.47
CA ILE A 160 3.15 22.92 3.85
C ILE A 160 3.03 24.42 4.21
N ARG A 161 1.86 24.89 4.68
CA ARG A 161 1.59 26.33 4.87
C ARG A 161 1.66 26.85 6.31
N ILE A 162 1.86 26.03 7.34
CA ILE A 162 1.78 26.53 8.72
C ILE A 162 2.83 25.86 9.62
N ALA A 163 4.10 26.19 9.40
CA ALA A 163 5.08 26.28 10.48
C ALA A 163 6.26 27.12 9.99
N PRO A 164 6.73 28.14 10.72
CA PRO A 164 8.09 28.62 10.52
C PRO A 164 8.99 27.39 10.69
N PHE A 165 9.81 27.12 9.66
CA PHE A 165 10.59 25.90 9.39
C PHE A 165 11.53 25.44 10.53
N ARG A 166 11.50 26.11 11.69
CA ARG A 166 12.43 25.95 12.81
C ARG A 166 11.82 25.56 14.15
N GLU A 167 10.52 25.78 14.42
CA GLU A 167 10.01 25.71 15.80
C GLU A 167 9.24 24.43 16.17
N GLN A 168 8.98 23.52 15.23
CA GLN A 168 8.21 22.28 15.50
C GLN A 168 8.97 20.98 15.25
N MET A 169 10.29 21.00 15.05
CA MET A 169 11.10 19.83 15.35
C MET A 169 11.20 19.71 16.87
N SER A 170 10.15 19.19 17.50
CA SER A 170 10.32 18.54 18.79
C SER A 170 11.28 17.38 18.56
N TYR A 171 12.56 17.61 18.87
CA TYR A 171 13.64 16.62 18.94
C TYR A 171 13.41 15.57 20.05
N SER A 172 12.17 15.39 20.51
CA SER A 172 11.81 14.40 21.51
C SER A 172 11.19 13.19 20.82
N ASN A 173 12.01 12.42 20.10
CA ASN A 173 11.81 10.96 19.88
C ASN A 173 13.03 10.40 19.13
N TYR A 174 14.24 10.63 19.67
CA TYR A 174 15.39 9.82 19.27
C TYR A 174 15.16 8.40 19.83
N HIS A 175 14.43 7.57 19.09
CA HIS A 175 14.37 6.14 19.35
C HIS A 175 15.70 5.54 18.91
N GLN A 176 16.29 4.66 19.71
CA GLN A 176 17.52 3.92 19.38
C GLN A 176 17.42 3.11 18.08
N ASP A 177 16.18 2.91 17.58
CA ASP A 177 15.82 2.27 16.32
C ASP A 177 15.30 3.29 15.27
N SER A 178 15.93 4.47 15.16
CA SER A 178 15.53 5.49 14.18
C SER A 178 15.90 5.03 12.76
N HIS A 179 15.04 4.19 12.18
CA HIS A 179 15.10 3.77 10.80
C HIS A 179 14.36 4.77 9.90
N ILE A 180 14.79 4.88 8.64
CA ILE A 180 14.06 5.64 7.60
C ILE A 180 12.68 5.04 7.30
N PHE A 181 12.49 3.77 7.69
CA PHE A 181 11.27 2.99 7.51
C PHE A 181 10.27 3.21 8.65
N ALA A 182 8.99 3.07 8.31
CA ALA A 182 7.92 3.22 9.29
C ALA A 182 7.96 2.07 10.31
N PRO A 183 7.61 2.32 11.58
CA PRO A 183 7.65 1.28 12.62
C PRO A 183 6.52 0.24 12.54
N TYR A 184 5.41 0.56 11.86
CA TYR A 184 4.21 -0.28 11.72
C TYR A 184 3.25 0.29 10.65
N PRO A 185 2.30 -0.50 10.10
CA PRO A 185 1.34 -0.03 9.10
C PRO A 185 0.49 1.16 9.55
N ALA A 186 0.14 1.25 10.84
CA ALA A 186 -0.66 2.35 11.39
C ALA A 186 -0.01 3.74 11.22
N ALA A 187 1.31 3.80 11.01
CA ALA A 187 2.02 5.05 10.73
C ALA A 187 1.61 5.68 9.38
N PHE A 188 0.98 4.92 8.48
CA PHE A 188 0.48 5.40 7.19
C PHE A 188 -0.98 5.89 7.24
N ALA A 189 -1.59 6.02 8.43
CA ALA A 189 -3.01 6.40 8.58
C ALA A 189 -3.39 7.74 7.89
N ASN A 190 -2.42 8.63 7.70
CA ASN A 190 -2.60 9.94 7.04
C ASN A 190 -2.08 9.98 5.60
N SER A 191 -1.63 8.85 5.06
CA SER A 191 -0.89 8.77 3.79
C SER A 191 -1.75 8.24 2.64
N GLY A 192 -3.04 7.98 2.89
CA GLY A 192 -3.95 7.35 1.93
C GLY A 192 -4.17 8.13 0.63
N ASN A 193 -3.88 9.42 0.57
CA ASN A 193 -4.04 10.24 -0.64
C ASN A 193 -2.70 10.57 -1.33
N ILE A 194 -1.60 9.96 -0.87
CA ILE A 194 -0.26 10.23 -1.40
C ILE A 194 -0.03 9.40 -2.66
N ILE A 195 0.34 10.09 -3.73
CA ILE A 195 0.72 9.50 -5.02
C ILE A 195 2.22 9.72 -5.25
N PRO A 196 2.94 8.73 -5.83
CA PRO A 196 4.32 8.92 -6.24
C PRO A 196 4.39 10.01 -7.30
N VAL A 197 5.49 10.77 -7.28
CA VAL A 197 5.78 11.72 -8.34
C VAL A 197 6.47 10.94 -9.47
N PRO A 198 5.93 10.97 -10.70
CA PRO A 198 6.61 10.35 -11.83
C PRO A 198 8.02 10.92 -11.98
N VAL A 199 9.03 10.08 -12.21
CA VAL A 199 10.45 10.50 -12.27
C VAL A 199 10.65 11.65 -13.25
N LYS A 200 9.99 11.59 -14.42
CA LYS A 200 10.03 12.67 -15.41
C LYS A 200 9.57 14.01 -14.83
N VAL A 201 8.46 14.01 -14.10
CA VAL A 201 7.91 15.21 -13.43
C VAL A 201 8.84 15.67 -12.31
N ALA A 202 9.42 14.75 -11.55
CA ALA A 202 10.40 15.07 -10.51
C ALA A 202 11.64 15.75 -11.09
N VAL A 203 12.17 15.25 -12.21
CA VAL A 203 13.31 15.84 -12.94
C VAL A 203 12.94 17.21 -13.51
N GLU A 204 11.80 17.34 -14.18
CA GLU A 204 11.32 18.63 -14.70
C GLU A 204 11.17 19.68 -13.59
N ASN A 205 10.60 19.29 -12.45
CA ASN A 205 10.46 20.16 -11.29
C ASN A 205 11.82 20.53 -10.67
N ALA A 206 12.76 19.59 -10.59
CA ALA A 206 14.11 19.83 -10.06
C ALA A 206 14.89 20.80 -10.96
N VAL A 207 14.86 20.60 -12.29
CA VAL A 207 15.47 21.49 -13.28
C VAL A 207 14.89 22.90 -13.16
N LYS A 208 13.56 23.01 -13.06
CA LYS A 208 12.88 24.30 -12.89
C LYS A 208 13.24 24.99 -11.56
N ALA A 209 13.29 24.25 -10.46
CA ALA A 209 13.57 24.79 -9.13
C ALA A 209 15.05 25.19 -8.95
N LEU A 210 15.98 24.44 -9.55
CA LEU A 210 17.42 24.71 -9.51
C LEU A 210 17.86 25.77 -10.53
N GLY A 211 16.93 26.31 -11.33
CA GLY A 211 17.22 27.36 -12.30
C GLY A 211 18.15 26.92 -13.45
N THR A 212 18.34 25.61 -13.64
CA THR A 212 19.11 25.09 -14.77
C THR A 212 18.26 25.23 -16.02
N THR A 213 18.59 26.22 -16.86
CA THR A 213 17.97 26.35 -18.17
C THR A 213 18.30 25.11 -19.02
N LYS A 214 17.36 24.73 -19.87
CA LYS A 214 17.29 23.53 -20.75
C LYS A 214 18.58 23.20 -21.56
N TRP A 215 19.57 24.07 -21.57
CA TRP A 215 20.81 23.99 -22.35
C TRP A 215 21.86 22.98 -21.85
N THR A 216 21.77 22.45 -20.63
CA THR A 216 22.76 21.49 -20.10
C THR A 216 22.46 20.02 -20.38
N LEU A 217 21.21 19.66 -20.69
CA LEU A 217 20.83 18.27 -21.01
C LEU A 217 21.06 17.90 -22.48
N GLU A 218 21.04 18.86 -23.40
CA GLU A 218 21.36 18.63 -24.82
C GLU A 218 22.88 18.59 -25.07
N ALA A 219 23.68 19.21 -24.20
CA ALA A 219 25.15 19.21 -24.32
C ALA A 219 25.81 17.87 -23.97
N SER A 220 25.16 16.99 -23.19
CA SER A 220 25.71 15.66 -22.85
C SER A 220 25.40 14.58 -23.89
N GLN A 221 24.45 14.82 -24.80
CA GLN A 221 24.16 13.93 -25.93
C GLN A 221 24.98 14.26 -27.18
N ALA A 222 25.65 15.42 -27.23
CA ALA A 222 26.40 15.89 -28.39
C ALA A 222 27.92 15.62 -28.35
N SER A 223 28.43 14.92 -27.32
CA SER A 223 29.88 14.69 -27.15
C SER A 223 30.25 13.22 -26.97
N ALA A 224 29.73 12.34 -27.83
CA ALA A 224 30.36 11.04 -28.07
C ALA A 224 31.20 11.17 -29.36
N PRO A 225 32.55 11.19 -29.29
CA PRO A 225 33.37 11.06 -30.48
C PRO A 225 33.31 9.61 -30.98
N ASP A 226 33.05 9.45 -32.28
CA ASP A 226 33.14 8.18 -33.00
C ASP A 226 34.55 7.60 -32.88
N LEU A 227 34.71 6.55 -32.06
CA LEU A 227 35.88 5.68 -32.06
C LEU A 227 35.67 4.54 -33.06
N GLN A 228 35.75 4.86 -34.36
CA GLN A 228 36.02 3.88 -35.40
C GLN A 228 36.96 4.45 -36.47
N THR A 229 38.25 4.46 -36.18
CA THR A 229 39.30 4.23 -37.19
C THR A 229 40.62 4.02 -36.47
N PHE A 230 41.15 2.79 -36.49
CA PHE A 230 42.58 2.43 -36.59
C PHE A 230 42.70 0.91 -36.43
N ALA A 231 42.54 0.20 -37.55
CA ALA A 231 43.01 -1.16 -37.70
C ALA A 231 43.70 -1.27 -39.06
N SER A 232 45.03 -1.09 -39.07
CA SER A 232 45.92 -1.52 -40.14
C SER A 232 47.36 -1.57 -39.63
N ALA A 233 47.79 -2.76 -39.21
CA ALA A 233 49.13 -3.32 -39.35
C ALA A 233 49.02 -4.84 -39.21
#